data_AF-I2NF55-F1
#
_entry.id   AF-I2NF55-F1
#
_cell.length_a   1.000
_cell.length_b   1.000
_cell.length_c   1.000
_cell.angle_alpha   90.00
_cell.angle_beta   90.00
_cell.angle_gamma   90.00
#
_symmetry.space_group_name_H-M   'P 1'
#
loop_
_entity.id
_entity.type
_entity.pdbx_description
1 polymer ?
#
loop_
_entity_poly.entity_id
_entity_poly.type
_entity_poly.pdbx_seq_one_letter_code
_entity_poly.pdbx_strand_id
1 'polypeptide(L)'
;MSQPISHIHIAYGSESGNTEALAKQLHQLDWLQAHQPSLCTLNELDFSCLQADDLLLILSSSFGDGEPPANADEFANSLENLTAFPCRYALFGLGDTSYDKFCGFSQQIEALLNQKQAKALIARVDADLNYQAIFKQWLPLLQQVLQTPANETLSHDLSVKVYNEKTVYEAEVLEIKHLAQSEPAVYHLRLSLQNSGIFYQAGDLVYVQVSQPDEALALYENWFEQSAEGLRNKELRLLSKNVLRDLNKILDNAELKNLLKISNKKALEAYLYGRDLLDVLRDFDAEKRISLQDLAECLPNLTARAYSISSCGKTHPEYVDLCVRHVHYQLNERSYQGTTSDQLAHLKEGQRLPIFIKSNATFHLPENLNAPVVMIGAGAGIAPHIGFLDYLAQQPNKVESYLFFGERHQAKDFLYEEQLNAYQTQGVLTTLFTAFSRDQAVKFYVQDAMCEQGELLWKLIQQGAYFYICGSKSMSKAVDEVLLEIADKIGGQPFVDDFNNIIATLIAEGRLMRDVY
;
A
#
# COMPACT_ATOMS: atom_id res chain seq x y z
N MET A 1 -47.67 0.83 5.20
CA MET A 1 -47.05 1.37 3.97
C MET A 1 -46.40 2.68 4.36
N SER A 2 -45.11 2.89 4.08
CA SER A 2 -44.48 4.20 4.31
C SER A 2 -45.13 5.24 3.41
N GLN A 3 -45.09 6.51 3.81
CA GLN A 3 -45.55 7.61 2.95
C GLN A 3 -44.77 7.61 1.62
N PRO A 4 -45.43 7.89 0.48
CA PRO A 4 -44.76 8.03 -0.80
C PRO A 4 -43.83 9.24 -0.79
N ILE A 5 -42.70 9.14 -1.49
CA ILE A 5 -41.71 10.22 -1.56
C ILE A 5 -42.17 11.25 -2.59
N SER A 6 -42.36 12.51 -2.17
CA SER A 6 -42.83 13.60 -3.04
C SER A 6 -41.69 14.35 -3.70
N HIS A 7 -40.65 14.71 -2.94
CA HIS A 7 -39.46 15.39 -3.43
C HIS A 7 -38.16 14.71 -3.00
N ILE A 8 -37.14 14.80 -3.84
CA ILE A 8 -35.79 14.33 -3.53
C ILE A 8 -34.86 15.52 -3.45
N HIS A 9 -34.08 15.63 -2.38
CA HIS A 9 -33.02 16.61 -2.23
C HIS A 9 -31.68 15.90 -2.31
N ILE A 10 -30.79 16.34 -3.19
CA ILE A 10 -29.43 15.80 -3.32
C ILE A 10 -28.47 16.84 -2.75
N ALA A 11 -27.78 16.50 -1.67
CA ALA A 11 -26.79 17.38 -1.04
C ALA A 11 -25.43 16.71 -1.05
N TYR A 12 -24.37 17.47 -1.38
CA TYR A 12 -23.02 16.91 -1.46
C TYR A 12 -21.93 17.71 -0.73
N GLY A 13 -20.94 16.99 -0.20
CA GLY A 13 -19.68 17.52 0.30
C GLY A 13 -18.51 17.01 -0.54
N SER A 14 -17.71 17.92 -1.12
CA SER A 14 -16.60 17.56 -2.01
C SER A 14 -15.46 18.57 -1.95
N GLU A 15 -14.24 18.07 -1.81
CA GLU A 15 -13.02 18.89 -1.88
C GLU A 15 -12.42 18.88 -3.29
N SER A 16 -12.25 17.68 -3.87
CA SER A 16 -11.62 17.47 -5.18
C SER A 16 -12.61 17.30 -6.35
N GLY A 17 -13.91 17.40 -6.10
CA GLY A 17 -14.97 17.31 -7.12
C GLY A 17 -15.49 15.90 -7.44
N ASN A 18 -14.90 14.83 -6.89
CA ASN A 18 -15.37 13.44 -7.13
C ASN A 18 -16.81 13.23 -6.67
N THR A 19 -17.12 13.64 -5.43
CA THR A 19 -18.47 13.54 -4.87
C THR A 19 -19.46 14.44 -5.60
N GLU A 20 -19.03 15.65 -5.99
CA GLU A 20 -19.83 16.57 -6.80
C GLU A 20 -20.23 15.94 -8.15
N ALA A 21 -19.28 15.27 -8.81
CA ALA A 21 -19.54 14.58 -10.07
C ALA A 21 -20.60 13.47 -9.91
N LEU A 22 -20.53 12.67 -8.83
CA LEU A 22 -21.56 11.67 -8.53
C LEU A 22 -22.92 12.30 -8.23
N ALA A 23 -22.96 13.40 -7.48
CA ALA A 23 -24.20 14.10 -7.15
C ALA A 23 -24.86 14.69 -8.40
N LYS A 24 -24.07 15.27 -9.31
CA LYS A 24 -24.52 15.73 -10.63
C LYS A 24 -25.03 14.57 -11.49
N GLN A 25 -24.32 13.44 -11.50
CA GLN A 25 -24.78 12.23 -12.20
C GLN A 25 -26.12 11.74 -11.65
N LEU A 26 -26.28 11.70 -10.34
CA LEU A 26 -27.52 11.29 -9.66
C LEU A 26 -28.67 12.23 -10.04
N HIS A 27 -28.45 13.54 -9.96
CA HIS A 27 -29.43 14.56 -10.34
C HIS A 27 -29.89 14.45 -11.80
N GLN A 28 -29.10 13.87 -12.70
CA GLN A 28 -29.42 13.70 -14.12
C GLN A 28 -30.14 12.39 -14.46
N LEU A 29 -30.39 11.49 -13.50
CA LEU A 29 -31.05 10.22 -13.80
C LEU A 29 -32.54 10.41 -14.10
N ASP A 30 -33.00 9.85 -15.22
CA ASP A 30 -34.39 9.98 -15.71
C ASP A 30 -35.43 9.51 -14.69
N TRP A 31 -35.16 8.40 -14.00
CA TRP A 31 -36.09 7.83 -13.01
C TRP A 31 -36.17 8.63 -11.71
N LEU A 32 -35.22 9.54 -11.45
CA LEU A 32 -35.31 10.49 -10.33
C LEU A 32 -36.12 11.73 -10.69
N GLN A 33 -36.19 12.11 -11.98
CA GLN A 33 -36.88 13.34 -12.41
C GLN A 33 -38.38 13.36 -12.04
N ALA A 34 -39.00 12.20 -11.88
CA ALA A 34 -40.38 12.09 -11.41
C ALA A 34 -40.60 12.68 -10.00
N HIS A 35 -39.54 12.81 -9.20
CA HIS A 35 -39.54 13.38 -7.85
C HIS A 35 -38.91 14.78 -7.78
N GLN A 36 -38.74 15.45 -8.94
CA GLN A 36 -38.23 16.83 -9.04
C GLN A 36 -36.97 17.06 -8.17
N PRO A 37 -35.86 16.36 -8.44
CA PRO A 37 -34.70 16.38 -7.56
C PRO A 37 -34.09 17.78 -7.49
N SER A 38 -33.76 18.25 -6.28
CA SER A 38 -32.93 19.44 -6.08
C SER A 38 -31.46 19.04 -5.89
N LEU A 39 -30.52 19.96 -6.16
CA LEU A 39 -29.08 19.73 -5.99
C LEU A 39 -28.43 20.95 -5.34
N CYS A 40 -27.75 20.77 -4.20
CA CYS A 40 -26.97 21.79 -3.51
C CYS A 40 -25.75 21.20 -2.82
N THR A 41 -24.86 22.05 -2.31
CA THR A 41 -23.81 21.63 -1.36
C THR A 41 -24.41 21.36 0.02
N LEU A 42 -23.70 20.62 0.88
CA LEU A 42 -24.19 20.32 2.23
C LEU A 42 -24.37 21.60 3.08
N ASN A 43 -23.48 22.58 2.97
CA ASN A 43 -23.62 23.86 3.69
C ASN A 43 -24.79 24.71 3.17
N GLU A 44 -25.22 24.53 1.92
CA GLU A 44 -26.37 25.25 1.34
C GLU A 44 -27.72 24.61 1.66
N LEU A 45 -27.75 23.41 2.26
CA LEU A 45 -29.00 22.73 2.58
C LEU A 45 -29.74 23.41 3.72
N ASP A 46 -30.90 24.01 3.40
CA ASP A 46 -31.82 24.54 4.40
C ASP A 46 -32.78 23.44 4.90
N PHE A 47 -32.53 22.94 6.11
CA PHE A 47 -33.36 21.93 6.76
C PHE A 47 -34.82 22.36 6.96
N SER A 48 -35.12 23.66 7.00
CA SER A 48 -36.50 24.16 7.19
C SER A 48 -37.41 23.90 5.99
N CYS A 49 -36.80 23.62 4.83
CA CYS A 49 -37.49 23.33 3.58
C CYS A 49 -37.85 21.84 3.44
N LEU A 50 -37.29 20.94 4.26
CA LEU A 50 -37.54 19.50 4.22
C LEU A 50 -38.87 19.13 4.88
N GLN A 51 -39.67 18.33 4.19
CA GLN A 51 -40.96 17.80 4.67
C GLN A 51 -40.88 16.30 5.01
N ALA A 52 -41.87 15.78 5.73
CA ALA A 52 -41.89 14.38 6.20
C ALA A 52 -41.92 13.34 5.05
N ASP A 53 -42.47 13.72 3.91
CA ASP A 53 -42.57 12.93 2.68
C ASP A 53 -41.42 13.20 1.69
N ASP A 54 -40.39 13.95 2.10
CA ASP A 54 -39.17 14.13 1.30
C ASP A 54 -38.15 12.99 1.52
N LEU A 55 -37.16 12.95 0.64
CA LEU A 55 -35.96 12.14 0.79
C LEU A 55 -34.70 13.00 0.61
N LEU A 56 -33.78 12.96 1.57
CA LEU A 56 -32.45 13.55 1.43
C LEU A 56 -31.42 12.48 1.00
N LEU A 57 -30.82 12.65 -0.18
CA LEU A 57 -29.68 11.88 -0.65
C LEU A 57 -28.40 12.66 -0.35
N ILE A 58 -27.59 12.12 0.57
CA ILE A 58 -26.35 12.74 1.03
C ILE A 58 -25.19 12.01 0.37
N LEU A 59 -24.33 12.74 -0.34
CA LEU A 59 -23.06 12.23 -0.85
C LEU A 59 -21.94 13.03 -0.22
N SER A 60 -20.98 12.41 0.45
CA SER A 60 -19.90 13.18 1.10
C SER A 60 -18.56 12.50 0.99
N SER A 61 -17.52 13.24 0.68
CA SER A 61 -16.14 12.79 0.89
C SER A 61 -15.67 13.14 2.30
N SER A 62 -14.66 12.45 2.80
CA SER A 62 -13.85 12.91 3.94
C SER A 62 -12.54 13.52 3.45
N PHE A 63 -11.99 14.48 4.20
CA PHE A 63 -10.68 15.07 3.97
C PHE A 63 -9.76 14.87 5.19
N GLY A 64 -8.44 14.93 4.99
CA GLY A 64 -7.46 14.73 6.07
C GLY A 64 -7.73 13.46 6.90
N ASP A 65 -7.77 13.60 8.22
CA ASP A 65 -8.04 12.50 9.15
C ASP A 65 -9.54 12.29 9.42
N GLY A 66 -10.36 12.33 8.37
CA GLY A 66 -11.80 12.12 8.45
C GLY A 66 -12.64 13.38 8.70
N GLU A 67 -12.09 14.55 8.39
CA GLU A 67 -12.73 15.86 8.50
C GLU A 67 -13.70 16.12 7.34
N PRO A 68 -14.68 17.04 7.51
CA PRO A 68 -15.54 17.47 6.42
C PRO A 68 -14.76 18.20 5.31
N PRO A 69 -15.22 18.11 4.05
CA PRO A 69 -14.84 19.04 2.98
C PRO A 69 -15.28 20.47 3.31
N ALA A 70 -14.62 21.45 2.70
CA ALA A 70 -14.89 22.87 2.95
C ALA A 70 -16.32 23.31 2.63
N ASN A 71 -17.02 22.63 1.71
CA ASN A 71 -18.43 22.91 1.39
C ASN A 71 -19.44 22.10 2.24
N ALA A 72 -18.97 21.47 3.32
CA ALA A 72 -19.78 20.66 4.23
C ALA A 72 -19.40 20.80 5.72
N ASP A 73 -18.46 21.69 6.05
CA ASP A 73 -17.91 21.88 7.40
C ASP A 73 -18.91 22.49 8.41
N GLU A 74 -19.97 23.15 7.93
CA GLU A 74 -21.05 23.68 8.78
C GLU A 74 -22.19 22.66 8.96
N PHE A 75 -22.27 21.64 8.11
CA PHE A 75 -23.40 20.70 8.05
C PHE A 75 -23.58 19.89 9.34
N ALA A 76 -22.49 19.36 9.90
CA ALA A 76 -22.56 18.57 11.14
C ALA A 76 -23.07 19.40 12.33
N ASN A 77 -22.59 20.65 12.44
CA ASN A 77 -23.06 21.58 13.49
C ASN A 77 -24.54 21.91 13.30
N SER A 78 -24.97 22.17 12.06
CA SER A 78 -26.37 22.44 11.74
C SER A 78 -27.28 21.24 12.06
N LEU A 79 -26.83 20.02 11.75
CA LEU A 79 -27.53 18.78 12.07
C LEU A 79 -27.61 18.51 13.58
N GLU A 80 -26.53 18.78 14.33
CA GLU A 80 -26.50 18.65 15.78
C GLU A 80 -27.53 19.56 16.47
N ASN A 81 -27.73 20.76 15.93
CA ASN A 81 -28.69 21.75 16.44
C ASN A 81 -30.16 21.43 16.14
N LEU A 82 -30.46 20.47 15.25
CA LEU A 82 -31.85 20.06 14.99
C LEU A 82 -32.45 19.34 16.19
N THR A 83 -33.73 19.59 16.47
CA THR A 83 -34.45 18.83 17.50
C THR A 83 -34.81 17.42 17.00
N ALA A 84 -35.25 17.32 15.75
CA ALA A 84 -35.56 16.07 15.07
C ALA A 84 -35.24 16.22 13.58
N PHE A 85 -34.92 15.11 12.92
CA PHE A 85 -34.68 15.11 11.49
C PHE A 85 -36.01 14.91 10.74
N PRO A 86 -36.36 15.76 9.77
CA PRO A 86 -37.73 15.85 9.27
C PRO A 86 -38.12 14.71 8.32
N CYS A 87 -37.16 14.12 7.59
CA CYS A 87 -37.43 13.23 6.47
C CYS A 87 -36.60 11.94 6.50
N ARG A 88 -36.72 11.10 5.47
CA ARG A 88 -35.85 9.92 5.30
C ARG A 88 -34.56 10.31 4.59
N TYR A 89 -33.52 9.50 4.71
CA TYR A 89 -32.25 9.77 4.03
C TYR A 89 -31.59 8.52 3.44
N ALA A 90 -30.64 8.72 2.54
CA ALA A 90 -29.62 7.74 2.19
C ALA A 90 -28.25 8.42 2.11
N LEU A 91 -27.20 7.75 2.57
CA LEU A 91 -25.86 8.32 2.69
C LEU A 91 -24.83 7.47 1.94
N PHE A 92 -24.11 8.13 1.03
CA PHE A 92 -23.02 7.53 0.27
C PHE A 92 -21.71 8.29 0.58
N GLY A 93 -20.82 7.64 1.33
CA GLY A 93 -19.53 8.18 1.75
C GLY A 93 -18.41 7.80 0.80
N LEU A 94 -17.52 8.75 0.51
CA LEU A 94 -16.27 8.54 -0.19
C LEU A 94 -15.13 8.76 0.80
N GLY A 95 -14.22 7.80 0.87
CA GLY A 95 -13.02 7.89 1.70
C GLY A 95 -11.85 7.21 1.00
N ASP A 96 -10.75 7.16 1.72
CA ASP A 96 -9.56 6.40 1.32
C ASP A 96 -9.12 5.56 2.53
N THR A 97 -9.01 4.25 2.32
CA THR A 97 -8.65 3.31 3.39
C THR A 97 -7.21 3.49 3.88
N SER A 98 -6.41 4.29 3.19
CA SER A 98 -5.08 4.70 3.65
C SER A 98 -5.10 5.63 4.85
N TYR A 99 -6.23 6.28 5.14
CA TYR A 99 -6.38 7.20 6.28
C TYR A 99 -7.01 6.50 7.48
N ASP A 100 -6.60 6.89 8.68
CA ASP A 100 -7.04 6.26 9.93
C ASP A 100 -8.57 6.30 10.11
N LYS A 101 -9.20 7.40 9.69
CA LYS A 101 -10.66 7.58 9.76
C LYS A 101 -11.30 7.46 8.37
N PHE A 102 -11.21 6.28 7.77
CA PHE A 102 -11.90 5.94 6.51
C PHE A 102 -13.39 6.35 6.56
N CYS A 103 -13.84 7.19 5.62
CA CYS A 103 -15.20 7.77 5.59
C CYS A 103 -15.62 8.50 6.90
N GLY A 104 -14.67 9.03 7.67
CA GLY A 104 -14.90 9.62 9.00
C GLY A 104 -16.03 10.66 9.07
N PHE A 105 -16.14 11.56 8.09
CA PHE A 105 -17.21 12.56 8.09
C PHE A 105 -18.58 11.96 7.79
N SER A 106 -18.69 11.01 6.86
CA SER A 106 -19.93 10.25 6.65
C SER A 106 -20.33 9.44 7.88
N GLN A 107 -19.36 8.89 8.62
CA GLN A 107 -19.60 8.23 9.90
C GLN A 107 -20.18 9.20 10.94
N GLN A 108 -19.63 10.42 11.01
CA GLN A 108 -20.13 11.47 11.89
C GLN A 108 -21.57 11.89 11.52
N ILE A 109 -21.86 12.09 10.23
CA ILE A 109 -23.21 12.42 9.74
C ILE A 109 -24.21 11.33 10.15
N GLU A 110 -23.88 10.05 9.92
CA GLU A 110 -24.77 8.95 10.29
C GLU A 110 -25.00 8.89 11.80
N ALA A 111 -23.94 9.08 12.61
CA ALA A 111 -24.07 9.11 14.06
C ALA A 111 -25.02 10.22 14.54
N LEU A 112 -24.91 11.42 13.97
CA LEU A 112 -25.80 12.54 14.27
C LEU A 112 -27.24 12.27 13.80
N LEU A 113 -27.43 11.76 12.59
CA LEU A 113 -28.76 11.37 12.07
C LEU A 113 -29.44 10.33 12.97
N ASN A 114 -28.68 9.34 13.44
CA ASN A 114 -29.17 8.32 14.38
C ASN A 114 -29.58 8.92 15.73
N GLN A 115 -28.82 9.89 16.26
CA GLN A 115 -29.20 10.63 17.47
C GLN A 115 -30.52 11.39 17.29
N LYS A 116 -30.82 11.86 16.08
CA LYS A 116 -32.10 12.52 15.73
C LYS A 116 -33.20 11.53 15.31
N GLN A 117 -32.97 10.22 15.46
CA GLN A 117 -33.89 9.14 15.07
C GLN A 117 -34.33 9.21 13.59
N ALA A 118 -33.47 9.77 12.73
CA ALA A 118 -33.69 9.82 11.30
C ALA A 118 -33.74 8.39 10.72
N LYS A 119 -34.60 8.16 9.72
CA LYS A 119 -34.77 6.83 9.12
C LYS A 119 -34.02 6.75 7.79
N ALA A 120 -33.00 5.91 7.75
CA ALA A 120 -32.31 5.57 6.51
C ALA A 120 -33.24 4.75 5.59
N LEU A 121 -33.17 4.99 4.28
CA LEU A 121 -33.74 4.10 3.26
C LEU A 121 -32.82 2.91 2.99
N ILE A 122 -31.53 3.19 2.94
CA ILE A 122 -30.45 2.25 2.65
C ILE A 122 -29.38 2.48 3.71
N ALA A 123 -28.76 1.42 4.20
CA ALA A 123 -27.60 1.53 5.08
C ALA A 123 -26.52 2.42 4.44
N ARG A 124 -25.72 3.10 5.28
CA ARG A 124 -24.61 3.92 4.79
C ARG A 124 -23.65 3.09 3.94
N VAL A 125 -23.28 3.63 2.78
CA VAL A 125 -22.20 3.08 1.96
C VAL A 125 -20.90 3.81 2.31
N ASP A 126 -19.84 3.05 2.60
CA ASP A 126 -18.47 3.60 2.68
C ASP A 126 -17.67 3.09 1.49
N ALA A 127 -17.36 3.97 0.55
CA ALA A 127 -16.63 3.64 -0.67
C ALA A 127 -15.19 4.16 -0.64
N ASP A 128 -14.26 3.34 -1.14
CA ASP A 128 -12.85 3.70 -1.31
C ASP A 128 -12.60 4.28 -2.72
N LEU A 129 -11.35 4.24 -3.22
CA LEU A 129 -10.96 4.70 -4.55
C LEU A 129 -11.75 4.05 -5.71
N ASN A 130 -12.41 2.91 -5.47
CA ASN A 130 -13.33 2.25 -6.41
C ASN A 130 -14.79 2.78 -6.34
N TYR A 131 -15.01 3.94 -5.74
CA TYR A 131 -16.33 4.51 -5.49
C TYR A 131 -17.26 4.54 -6.70
N GLN A 132 -16.75 4.72 -7.92
CA GLN A 132 -17.58 4.73 -9.13
C GLN A 132 -18.25 3.36 -9.38
N ALA A 133 -17.54 2.26 -9.12
CA ALA A 133 -18.07 0.92 -9.27
C ALA A 133 -19.11 0.62 -8.19
N ILE A 134 -18.82 1.01 -6.94
CA ILE A 134 -19.75 0.87 -5.81
C ILE A 134 -21.02 1.71 -6.05
N PHE A 135 -20.86 2.94 -6.52
CA PHE A 135 -21.99 3.83 -6.84
C PHE A 135 -22.91 3.22 -7.91
N LYS A 136 -22.35 2.64 -8.97
CA LYS A 136 -23.13 1.93 -10.01
C LYS A 136 -23.93 0.75 -9.44
N GLN A 137 -23.40 0.04 -8.44
CA GLN A 137 -24.12 -1.06 -7.76
C GLN A 137 -25.16 -0.54 -6.75
N TRP A 138 -24.94 0.65 -6.19
CA TRP A 138 -25.87 1.31 -5.29
C TRP A 138 -27.12 1.85 -5.99
N LEU A 139 -27.00 2.32 -7.25
CA LEU A 139 -28.13 2.88 -8.02
C LEU A 139 -29.34 1.92 -8.14
N PRO A 140 -29.19 0.63 -8.48
CA PRO A 140 -30.31 -0.33 -8.46
C PRO A 140 -31.00 -0.47 -7.10
N LEU A 141 -30.24 -0.41 -5.99
CA LEU A 141 -30.81 -0.46 -4.64
C LEU A 141 -31.65 0.78 -4.36
N LEU A 142 -31.15 1.96 -4.73
CA LEU A 142 -31.88 3.22 -4.62
C LEU A 142 -33.17 3.18 -5.45
N GLN A 143 -33.11 2.70 -6.69
CA GLN A 143 -34.29 2.57 -7.53
C GLN A 143 -35.33 1.61 -6.92
N GLN A 144 -34.90 0.49 -6.34
CA GLN A 144 -35.77 -0.47 -5.67
C GLN A 144 -36.53 0.16 -4.49
N VAL A 145 -35.83 0.88 -3.61
CA VAL A 145 -36.46 1.46 -2.40
C VAL A 145 -37.40 2.63 -2.72
N LEU A 146 -37.20 3.34 -3.84
CA LEU A 146 -38.14 4.35 -4.31
C LEU A 146 -39.42 3.72 -4.89
N GLN A 147 -39.29 2.61 -5.61
CA GLN A 147 -40.44 1.90 -6.22
C GLN A 147 -41.26 1.12 -5.20
N THR A 148 -40.60 0.53 -4.22
CA THR A 148 -41.24 -0.22 -3.13
C THR A 148 -40.79 0.34 -1.78
N PRO A 149 -41.35 1.50 -1.35
CA PRO A 149 -41.00 2.10 -0.08
C PRO A 149 -41.33 1.15 1.09
N ALA A 150 -40.27 0.61 1.70
CA ALA A 150 -40.35 -0.17 2.94
C ALA A 150 -40.16 0.76 4.15
N ASN A 151 -40.67 0.37 5.32
CA ASN A 151 -40.42 1.09 6.57
C ASN A 151 -39.03 0.81 7.14
N GLU A 152 -38.42 -0.31 6.77
CA GLU A 152 -37.11 -0.76 7.26
C GLU A 152 -35.99 -0.29 6.34
N THR A 153 -34.81 -0.11 6.92
CA THR A 153 -33.58 0.21 6.19
C THR A 153 -33.13 -0.99 5.36
N LEU A 154 -32.90 -0.80 4.06
CA LEU A 154 -32.32 -1.84 3.21
C LEU A 154 -30.83 -2.05 3.56
N SER A 155 -30.48 -3.27 3.94
CA SER A 155 -29.09 -3.68 4.19
C SER A 155 -28.40 -4.14 2.90
N HIS A 156 -27.07 -4.02 2.84
CA HIS A 156 -26.24 -4.42 1.70
C HIS A 156 -24.79 -4.73 2.13
N ASP A 157 -24.02 -5.30 1.20
CA ASP A 157 -22.57 -5.57 1.38
C ASP A 157 -21.69 -4.65 0.49
N LEU A 158 -22.18 -3.47 0.12
CA LEU A 158 -21.47 -2.52 -0.75
C LEU A 158 -20.31 -1.76 -0.08
N SER A 159 -20.31 -1.64 1.24
CA SER A 159 -19.28 -0.86 1.96
C SER A 159 -17.94 -1.61 1.99
N VAL A 160 -16.86 -0.88 1.74
CA VAL A 160 -15.49 -1.41 1.81
C VAL A 160 -15.16 -1.79 3.24
N LYS A 161 -14.61 -3.00 3.40
CA LYS A 161 -14.11 -3.48 4.68
C LYS A 161 -12.67 -3.01 4.85
N VAL A 162 -12.40 -2.33 5.95
CA VAL A 162 -11.04 -1.89 6.30
C VAL A 162 -10.31 -3.01 7.02
N TYR A 163 -9.14 -3.36 6.49
CA TYR A 163 -8.22 -4.31 7.12
C TYR A 163 -6.95 -3.58 7.59
N ASN A 164 -6.40 -3.98 8.74
CA ASN A 164 -5.21 -3.41 9.35
C ASN A 164 -4.55 -4.41 10.31
N GLU A 165 -3.55 -3.98 11.06
CA GLU A 165 -2.80 -4.81 12.02
C GLU A 165 -3.67 -5.48 13.10
N LYS A 166 -4.87 -4.94 13.39
CA LYS A 166 -5.82 -5.49 14.36
C LYS A 166 -6.90 -6.36 13.73
N THR A 167 -7.22 -6.12 12.46
CA THR A 167 -8.28 -6.82 11.71
C THR A 167 -7.74 -7.19 10.35
N VAL A 168 -7.28 -8.44 10.20
CA VAL A 168 -6.68 -8.94 8.97
C VAL A 168 -7.69 -9.69 8.10
N TYR A 169 -7.39 -9.80 6.81
CA TYR A 169 -8.09 -10.67 5.88
C TYR A 169 -7.31 -11.97 5.71
N GLU A 170 -7.98 -13.12 5.88
CA GLU A 170 -7.38 -14.43 5.69
C GLU A 170 -7.41 -14.82 4.20
N ALA A 171 -6.40 -14.37 3.45
CA ALA A 171 -6.33 -14.62 2.02
C ALA A 171 -5.94 -16.06 1.71
N GLU A 172 -6.68 -16.71 0.82
CA GLU A 172 -6.30 -18.04 0.32
C GLU A 172 -5.12 -17.93 -0.63
N VAL A 173 -4.12 -18.77 -0.46
CA VAL A 173 -3.03 -18.92 -1.42
C VAL A 173 -3.56 -19.70 -2.63
N LEU A 174 -3.67 -19.03 -3.77
CA LEU A 174 -4.18 -19.62 -5.01
C LEU A 174 -3.07 -20.26 -5.85
N GLU A 175 -1.87 -19.68 -5.81
CA GLU A 175 -0.73 -20.15 -6.61
C GLU A 175 0.58 -19.82 -5.89
N ILE A 176 1.56 -20.75 -5.99
CA ILE A 176 2.96 -20.49 -5.66
C ILE A 176 3.82 -21.00 -6.80
N LYS A 177 4.61 -20.11 -7.42
CA LYS A 177 5.49 -20.45 -8.53
C LYS A 177 6.93 -20.01 -8.24
N HIS A 178 7.90 -20.91 -8.44
CA HIS A 178 9.31 -20.53 -8.43
C HIS A 178 9.65 -19.71 -9.68
N LEU A 179 10.19 -18.51 -9.47
CA LEU A 179 10.62 -17.60 -10.54
C LEU A 179 12.13 -17.68 -10.80
N ALA A 180 12.91 -18.09 -9.82
CA ALA A 180 14.36 -18.26 -9.94
C ALA A 180 14.76 -19.70 -9.65
N GLN A 181 15.79 -20.17 -10.35
CA GLN A 181 16.40 -21.49 -10.16
C GLN A 181 17.60 -21.46 -9.20
N SER A 182 18.17 -20.28 -8.92
CA SER A 182 19.28 -20.16 -7.97
C SER A 182 18.82 -19.77 -6.56
N GLU A 183 19.65 -20.09 -5.56
CA GLU A 183 19.42 -19.68 -4.18
C GLU A 183 19.97 -18.26 -3.89
N PRO A 184 19.26 -17.42 -3.11
CA PRO A 184 17.98 -17.73 -2.49
C PRO A 184 16.84 -17.70 -3.51
N ALA A 185 15.93 -18.67 -3.39
CA ALA A 185 14.77 -18.79 -4.26
C ALA A 185 13.91 -17.51 -4.27
N VAL A 186 13.27 -17.27 -5.42
CA VAL A 186 12.30 -16.18 -5.61
C VAL A 186 10.99 -16.81 -6.03
N TYR A 187 9.90 -16.38 -5.40
CA TYR A 187 8.57 -16.93 -5.56
C TYR A 187 7.62 -15.86 -6.07
N HIS A 188 6.76 -16.26 -7.00
CA HIS A 188 5.49 -15.60 -7.24
C HIS A 188 4.44 -16.25 -6.33
N LEU A 189 3.69 -15.45 -5.58
CA LEU A 189 2.55 -15.90 -4.81
C LEU A 189 1.31 -15.15 -5.29
N ARG A 190 0.22 -15.87 -5.52
CA ARG A 190 -1.10 -15.29 -5.77
C ARG A 190 -2.00 -15.54 -4.58
N LEU A 191 -2.60 -14.47 -4.07
CA LEU A 191 -3.51 -14.49 -2.93
C LEU A 191 -4.91 -14.08 -3.39
N SER A 192 -5.93 -14.87 -3.03
CA SER A 192 -7.32 -14.53 -3.30
C SER A 192 -7.73 -13.29 -2.53
N LEU A 193 -8.48 -12.39 -3.16
CA LEU A 193 -9.18 -11.28 -2.52
C LEU A 193 -10.70 -11.48 -2.56
N GLN A 194 -11.17 -12.66 -2.97
CA GLN A 194 -12.60 -12.92 -3.15
C GLN A 194 -13.38 -12.67 -1.84
N ASN A 195 -14.47 -11.91 -1.94
CA ASN A 195 -15.33 -11.51 -0.80
C ASN A 195 -14.62 -10.67 0.28
N SER A 196 -13.39 -10.22 0.07
CA SER A 196 -12.69 -9.34 1.01
C SER A 196 -13.29 -7.93 0.99
N GLY A 197 -13.72 -7.45 -0.18
CA GLY A 197 -14.04 -6.04 -0.38
C GLY A 197 -12.80 -5.15 -0.46
N ILE A 198 -11.59 -5.73 -0.46
CA ILE A 198 -10.32 -5.02 -0.64
C ILE A 198 -10.24 -4.53 -2.08
N PHE A 199 -9.88 -3.27 -2.22
CA PHE A 199 -9.46 -2.69 -3.49
C PHE A 199 -8.01 -2.21 -3.36
N TYR A 200 -7.23 -2.31 -4.43
CA TYR A 200 -5.84 -1.86 -4.46
C TYR A 200 -5.46 -1.37 -5.86
N GLN A 201 -4.38 -0.61 -5.94
CA GLN A 201 -3.78 -0.14 -7.18
C GLN A 201 -2.38 -0.71 -7.38
N ALA A 202 -1.92 -0.75 -8.62
CA ALA A 202 -0.54 -1.11 -8.89
C ALA A 202 0.40 -0.11 -8.18
N GLY A 203 1.39 -0.63 -7.45
CA GLY A 203 2.29 0.15 -6.60
C GLY A 203 1.96 0.11 -5.10
N ASP A 204 0.76 -0.34 -4.73
CA ASP A 204 0.40 -0.56 -3.32
C ASP A 204 1.17 -1.70 -2.66
N LEU A 205 1.04 -1.78 -1.33
CA LEU A 205 1.75 -2.74 -0.50
C LEU A 205 0.77 -3.72 0.16
N VAL A 206 1.08 -5.01 0.09
CA VAL A 206 0.47 -6.03 0.95
C VAL A 206 1.33 -6.16 2.20
N TYR A 207 0.68 -6.10 3.36
CA TYR A 207 1.27 -6.39 4.65
C TYR A 207 0.85 -7.77 5.09
N VAL A 208 1.84 -8.62 5.34
CA VAL A 208 1.63 -9.97 5.88
C VAL A 208 1.83 -9.92 7.39
N GLN A 209 0.76 -10.22 8.14
CA GLN A 209 0.83 -10.33 9.59
C GLN A 209 1.56 -11.62 9.95
N VAL A 210 2.55 -11.52 10.83
CA VAL A 210 3.36 -12.67 11.24
C VAL A 210 3.58 -12.69 12.75
N SER A 211 3.88 -13.87 13.26
CA SER A 211 4.44 -14.08 14.59
C SER A 211 5.73 -14.89 14.47
N GLN A 212 6.52 -14.95 15.55
CA GLN A 212 7.72 -15.78 15.55
C GLN A 212 7.33 -17.25 15.43
N PRO A 213 8.00 -18.03 14.55
CA PRO A 213 7.73 -19.46 14.41
C PRO A 213 8.24 -20.22 15.63
N ASP A 214 7.65 -21.39 15.88
CA ASP A 214 8.00 -22.24 17.04
C ASP A 214 9.49 -22.63 17.02
N GLU A 215 10.05 -22.87 15.83
CA GLU A 215 11.47 -23.18 15.65
C GLU A 215 12.39 -22.03 16.12
N ALA A 216 11.98 -20.77 15.90
CA ALA A 216 12.73 -19.62 16.39
C ALA A 216 12.62 -19.50 17.91
N LEU A 217 11.43 -19.70 18.48
CA LEU A 217 11.22 -19.66 19.93
C LEU A 217 11.97 -20.77 20.66
N ALA A 218 12.04 -21.99 20.08
CA ALA A 218 12.77 -23.12 20.64
C ALA A 218 14.25 -22.81 20.90
N LEU A 219 14.87 -21.93 20.11
CA LEU A 219 16.25 -21.49 20.35
C LEU A 219 16.38 -20.70 21.66
N TYR A 220 15.39 -19.87 21.98
CA TYR A 220 15.34 -19.11 23.23
C TYR A 220 14.89 -19.98 24.40
N GLU A 221 13.97 -20.93 24.18
CA GLU A 221 13.59 -21.91 25.19
C GLU A 221 14.81 -22.74 25.63
N ASN A 222 15.65 -23.15 24.69
CA ASN A 222 16.89 -23.84 25.00
C ASN A 222 17.93 -22.94 25.68
N TRP A 223 17.98 -21.64 25.36
CA TRP A 223 18.88 -20.70 26.01
C TRP A 223 18.47 -20.41 27.47
N PHE A 224 17.17 -20.18 27.71
CA PHE A 224 16.64 -19.77 29.01
C PHE A 224 16.13 -20.94 29.88
N GLU A 225 15.98 -22.14 29.30
CA GLU A 225 15.42 -23.33 29.97
C GLU A 225 13.97 -23.12 30.48
N GLN A 226 13.20 -22.28 29.78
CA GLN A 226 11.81 -21.94 30.09
C GLN A 226 11.07 -21.52 28.81
N SER A 227 9.73 -21.56 28.83
CA SER A 227 8.92 -21.22 27.66
C SER A 227 9.16 -19.78 27.20
N ALA A 228 9.40 -19.61 25.90
CA ALA A 228 9.69 -18.33 25.25
C ALA A 228 8.46 -17.68 24.61
N GLU A 229 7.25 -18.12 24.96
CA GLU A 229 6.00 -17.68 24.34
C GLU A 229 5.77 -16.16 24.47
N GLY A 230 6.28 -15.53 25.54
CA GLY A 230 6.27 -14.06 25.70
C GLY A 230 7.02 -13.30 24.60
N LEU A 231 7.85 -13.97 23.81
CA LEU A 231 8.59 -13.40 22.67
C LEU A 231 7.88 -13.61 21.32
N ARG A 232 6.75 -14.33 21.27
CA ARG A 232 6.08 -14.68 20.01
C ARG A 232 5.78 -13.47 19.12
N ASN A 233 5.44 -12.35 19.73
CA ASN A 233 5.09 -11.12 19.03
C ASN A 233 6.17 -10.04 19.17
N LYS A 234 7.43 -10.41 19.41
CA LYS A 234 8.57 -9.50 19.54
C LYS A 234 9.50 -9.59 18.34
N GLU A 235 10.17 -8.50 18.00
CA GLU A 235 11.22 -8.48 16.97
C GLU A 235 12.49 -9.12 17.52
N LEU A 236 12.92 -10.24 16.92
CA LEU A 236 14.07 -11.04 17.38
C LEU A 236 15.28 -10.93 16.46
N ARG A 237 15.16 -10.30 15.29
CA ARG A 237 16.16 -10.28 14.22
C ARG A 237 16.65 -8.87 13.92
N LEU A 238 15.75 -7.94 13.59
CA LEU A 238 16.09 -6.59 13.16
C LEU A 238 16.36 -5.67 14.36
N LEU A 239 17.46 -5.93 15.05
CA LEU A 239 17.80 -5.20 16.27
C LEU A 239 18.30 -3.79 15.97
N SER A 240 17.87 -2.85 16.80
CA SER A 240 18.30 -1.45 16.73
C SER A 240 19.37 -1.15 17.78
N LYS A 241 20.08 -0.03 17.56
CA LYS A 241 20.98 0.54 18.57
C LYS A 241 20.27 0.78 19.92
N ASN A 242 18.98 1.15 19.90
CA ASN A 242 18.23 1.43 21.13
C ASN A 242 17.95 0.15 21.91
N VAL A 243 17.56 -0.93 21.22
CA VAL A 243 17.40 -2.25 21.86
C VAL A 243 18.70 -2.67 22.54
N LEU A 244 19.84 -2.62 21.85
CA LEU A 244 21.13 -2.95 22.45
C LEU A 244 21.50 -2.05 23.63
N ARG A 245 21.12 -0.77 23.61
CA ARG A 245 21.32 0.13 24.76
C ARG A 245 20.47 -0.29 25.95
N ASP A 246 19.23 -0.70 25.73
CA ASP A 246 18.33 -1.14 26.80
C ASP A 246 18.81 -2.47 27.40
N LEU A 247 19.20 -3.44 26.58
CA LEU A 247 19.84 -4.67 27.04
C LEU A 247 21.10 -4.38 27.86
N ASN A 248 21.95 -3.44 27.40
CA ASN A 248 23.19 -3.12 28.11
C ASN A 248 22.98 -2.40 29.46
N LYS A 249 21.78 -1.87 29.76
CA LYS A 249 21.47 -1.36 31.12
C LYS A 249 21.43 -2.48 32.15
N ILE A 250 21.09 -3.69 31.71
CA ILE A 250 20.99 -4.89 32.55
C ILE A 250 22.32 -5.64 32.54
N LEU A 251 22.90 -5.83 31.35
CA LEU A 251 24.15 -6.57 31.19
C LEU A 251 25.35 -5.86 31.81
N ASP A 252 25.39 -4.53 31.74
CA ASP A 252 26.56 -3.70 32.05
C ASP A 252 27.86 -4.22 31.40
N ASN A 253 27.75 -4.64 30.14
CA ASN A 253 28.87 -5.22 29.40
C ASN A 253 29.76 -4.10 28.80
N ALA A 254 31.06 -4.11 29.14
CA ALA A 254 31.99 -3.07 28.72
C ALA A 254 32.24 -3.04 27.20
N GLU A 255 32.24 -4.20 26.54
CA GLU A 255 32.45 -4.32 25.10
C GLU A 255 31.23 -3.81 24.33
N LEU A 256 30.03 -4.22 24.74
CA LEU A 256 28.78 -3.73 24.17
C LEU A 256 28.64 -2.21 24.37
N LYS A 257 28.96 -1.70 25.57
CA LYS A 257 29.01 -0.26 25.86
C LYS A 257 29.98 0.48 24.93
N ASN A 258 31.11 -0.11 24.61
CA ASN A 258 32.06 0.46 23.67
C ASN A 258 31.53 0.43 22.22
N LEU A 259 30.92 -0.68 21.78
CA LEU A 259 30.32 -0.81 20.45
C LEU A 259 29.21 0.23 20.20
N LEU A 260 28.45 0.60 21.23
CA LEU A 260 27.34 1.56 21.15
C LEU A 260 27.77 3.04 21.05
N LYS A 261 29.07 3.35 21.16
CA LYS A 261 29.59 4.72 21.01
C LYS A 261 29.35 5.25 19.59
N ILE A 262 29.11 6.56 19.48
CA ILE A 262 28.89 7.23 18.18
C ILE A 262 30.10 7.03 17.24
N SER A 263 31.31 7.07 17.79
CA SER A 263 32.56 6.83 17.05
C SER A 263 32.61 5.44 16.39
N ASN A 264 31.84 4.48 16.89
CA ASN A 264 31.85 3.09 16.43
C ASN A 264 30.65 2.74 15.55
N LYS A 265 29.95 3.73 14.97
CA LYS A 265 28.76 3.53 14.12
C LYS A 265 28.96 2.45 13.05
N LYS A 266 30.05 2.50 12.28
CA LYS A 266 30.35 1.51 11.23
C LYS A 266 30.55 0.10 11.79
N ALA A 267 31.21 -0.03 12.94
CA ALA A 267 31.42 -1.32 13.58
C ALA A 267 30.10 -1.89 14.12
N LEU A 268 29.23 -1.03 14.68
CA LEU A 268 27.90 -1.43 15.12
C LEU A 268 27.02 -1.87 13.95
N GLU A 269 27.02 -1.13 12.83
CA GLU A 269 26.31 -1.51 11.60
C GLU A 269 26.80 -2.86 11.07
N ALA A 270 28.12 -3.07 11.02
CA ALA A 270 28.70 -4.35 10.61
C ALA A 270 28.39 -5.49 11.59
N TYR A 271 28.28 -5.20 12.90
CA TYR A 271 27.88 -6.18 13.89
C TYR A 271 26.41 -6.59 13.71
N LEU A 272 25.50 -5.63 13.60
CA LEU A 272 24.07 -5.87 13.44
C LEU A 272 23.72 -6.53 12.10
N TYR A 273 24.54 -6.34 11.06
CA TYR A 273 24.28 -6.92 9.75
C TYR A 273 24.32 -8.46 9.80
N GLY A 274 23.14 -9.07 9.64
CA GLY A 274 22.97 -10.52 9.58
C GLY A 274 22.92 -11.23 10.93
N ARG A 275 23.12 -10.54 12.05
CA ARG A 275 22.98 -11.12 13.40
C ARG A 275 21.56 -10.95 13.94
N ASP A 276 21.16 -11.85 14.85
CA ASP A 276 19.89 -11.78 15.58
C ASP A 276 20.10 -11.60 17.08
N LEU A 277 19.03 -11.58 17.86
CA LEU A 277 19.09 -11.43 19.32
C LEU A 277 19.84 -12.55 20.01
N LEU A 278 19.76 -13.78 19.53
CA LEU A 278 20.50 -14.88 20.12
C LEU A 278 22.03 -14.68 19.98
N ASP A 279 22.49 -14.05 18.89
CA ASP A 279 23.92 -13.68 18.78
C ASP A 279 24.31 -12.65 19.84
N VAL A 280 23.47 -11.64 20.08
CA VAL A 280 23.71 -10.63 21.13
C VAL A 280 23.80 -11.28 22.52
N LEU A 281 22.91 -12.22 22.83
CA LEU A 281 22.94 -12.95 24.10
C LEU A 281 24.21 -13.80 24.22
N ARG A 282 24.60 -14.50 23.16
CA ARG A 282 25.83 -15.31 23.15
C ARG A 282 27.09 -14.47 23.31
N ASP A 283 27.16 -13.33 22.63
CA ASP A 283 28.35 -12.48 22.60
C ASP A 283 28.48 -11.63 23.88
N PHE A 284 27.36 -11.22 24.50
CA PHE A 284 27.39 -10.24 25.60
C PHE A 284 26.73 -10.68 26.91
N ASP A 285 26.01 -11.80 26.95
CA ASP A 285 25.29 -12.32 28.12
C ASP A 285 25.71 -13.74 28.51
N ALA A 286 27.01 -14.02 28.52
CA ALA A 286 27.55 -15.34 28.87
C ALA A 286 27.13 -15.83 30.27
N GLU A 287 26.83 -14.92 31.19
CA GLU A 287 26.36 -15.21 32.55
C GLU A 287 24.83 -15.36 32.65
N LYS A 288 24.09 -15.24 31.54
CA LYS A 288 22.61 -15.31 31.49
C LYS A 288 21.92 -14.37 32.50
N ARG A 289 22.36 -13.11 32.56
CA ARG A 289 21.84 -12.08 33.47
C ARG A 289 20.48 -11.55 33.02
N ILE A 290 20.21 -11.54 31.72
CA ILE A 290 18.92 -11.10 31.19
C ILE A 290 17.89 -12.21 31.37
N SER A 291 16.67 -11.86 31.76
CA SER A 291 15.53 -12.79 31.78
C SER A 291 14.65 -12.67 30.52
N LEU A 292 13.77 -13.63 30.27
CA LEU A 292 12.76 -13.51 29.22
C LEU A 292 11.82 -12.31 29.41
N GLN A 293 11.52 -11.95 30.67
CA GLN A 293 10.69 -10.79 30.97
C GLN A 293 11.40 -9.48 30.55
N ASP A 294 12.69 -9.37 30.86
CA ASP A 294 13.51 -8.23 30.43
C ASP A 294 13.52 -8.08 28.91
N LEU A 295 13.65 -9.21 28.18
CA LEU A 295 13.56 -9.21 26.72
C LEU A 295 12.19 -8.75 26.23
N ALA A 296 11.10 -9.26 26.82
CA ALA A 296 9.75 -8.86 26.44
C ALA A 296 9.50 -7.35 26.66
N GLU A 297 10.18 -6.73 27.63
CA GLU A 297 10.10 -5.30 27.90
C GLU A 297 11.02 -4.47 27.00
N CYS A 298 12.24 -4.95 26.70
CA CYS A 298 13.22 -4.23 25.88
C CYS A 298 12.92 -4.31 24.38
N LEU A 299 12.31 -5.40 23.91
CA LEU A 299 12.11 -5.64 22.48
C LEU A 299 10.84 -4.95 21.98
N PRO A 300 10.90 -4.31 20.79
CA PRO A 300 9.70 -3.80 20.15
C PRO A 300 8.81 -4.96 19.70
N ASN A 301 7.53 -4.66 19.51
CA ASN A 301 6.60 -5.63 18.94
C ASN A 301 6.99 -5.91 17.48
N LEU A 302 6.79 -7.16 17.07
CA LEU A 302 6.94 -7.58 15.68
C LEU A 302 5.85 -6.90 14.84
N THR A 303 6.27 -6.25 13.77
CA THR A 303 5.37 -5.57 12.82
C THR A 303 5.08 -6.47 11.62
N ALA A 304 3.92 -6.28 10.99
CA ALA A 304 3.61 -6.91 9.72
C ALA A 304 4.68 -6.58 8.66
N ARG A 305 4.95 -7.52 7.76
CA ARG A 305 5.94 -7.33 6.70
C ARG A 305 5.27 -6.84 5.42
N ALA A 306 5.69 -5.67 4.96
CA ALA A 306 5.28 -5.12 3.68
C ALA A 306 5.98 -5.80 2.50
N TYR A 307 5.22 -6.02 1.42
CA TYR A 307 5.66 -6.47 0.11
C TYR A 307 4.97 -5.62 -0.96
N SER A 308 5.76 -5.13 -1.93
CA SER A 308 5.24 -4.43 -3.10
C SER A 308 4.42 -5.40 -3.95
N ILE A 309 3.21 -4.98 -4.30
CA ILE A 309 2.28 -5.78 -5.09
C ILE A 309 2.79 -5.92 -6.53
N SER A 310 2.71 -7.13 -7.10
CA SER A 310 3.13 -7.45 -8.47
C SER A 310 1.98 -7.69 -9.44
N SER A 311 0.83 -7.07 -9.20
CA SER A 311 -0.38 -7.11 -10.03
C SER A 311 -1.10 -5.76 -10.01
N CYS A 312 -2.13 -5.59 -10.83
CA CYS A 312 -2.96 -4.39 -10.85
C CYS A 312 -4.40 -4.69 -10.43
N GLY A 313 -4.90 -4.10 -9.33
CA GLY A 313 -6.26 -4.34 -8.84
C GLY A 313 -7.36 -3.81 -9.76
N LYS A 314 -7.06 -2.86 -10.65
CA LYS A 314 -8.00 -2.41 -11.70
C LYS A 314 -8.23 -3.48 -12.77
N THR A 315 -7.26 -4.36 -13.02
CA THR A 315 -7.34 -5.42 -14.05
C THR A 315 -7.62 -6.78 -13.43
N HIS A 316 -7.19 -6.98 -12.19
CA HIS A 316 -7.25 -8.22 -11.43
C HIS A 316 -7.85 -7.98 -10.04
N PRO A 317 -9.15 -7.66 -9.94
CA PRO A 317 -9.77 -7.28 -8.66
C PRO A 317 -9.92 -8.45 -7.67
N GLU A 318 -9.94 -9.69 -8.16
CA GLU A 318 -10.22 -10.88 -7.36
C GLU A 318 -8.96 -11.49 -6.69
N TYR A 319 -7.77 -10.99 -7.01
CA TYR A 319 -6.52 -11.49 -6.45
C TYR A 319 -5.43 -10.42 -6.37
N VAL A 320 -4.41 -10.70 -5.56
CA VAL A 320 -3.19 -9.90 -5.46
C VAL A 320 -1.96 -10.80 -5.58
N ASP A 321 -0.98 -10.36 -6.36
CA ASP A 321 0.25 -11.10 -6.59
C ASP A 321 1.42 -10.46 -5.84
N LEU A 322 2.36 -11.29 -5.38
CA LEU A 322 3.61 -10.89 -4.73
C LEU A 322 4.81 -11.51 -5.43
N CYS A 323 5.94 -10.80 -5.43
CA CYS A 323 7.25 -11.33 -5.79
C CYS A 323 8.14 -11.35 -4.53
N VAL A 324 8.42 -12.54 -4.01
CA VAL A 324 9.05 -12.73 -2.70
C VAL A 324 10.38 -13.42 -2.87
N ARG A 325 11.46 -12.76 -2.44
CA ARG A 325 12.76 -13.41 -2.27
C ARG A 325 12.84 -14.04 -0.90
N HIS A 326 13.14 -15.33 -0.83
CA HIS A 326 13.43 -15.99 0.45
C HIS A 326 14.70 -15.41 1.03
N VAL A 327 14.67 -14.99 2.30
CA VAL A 327 15.88 -14.57 2.99
C VAL A 327 16.42 -15.77 3.71
N HIS A 328 17.52 -16.33 3.22
CA HIS A 328 18.28 -17.39 3.88
C HIS A 328 19.78 -17.16 3.68
N TYR A 329 20.56 -17.26 4.76
CA TYR A 329 22.02 -17.11 4.72
C TYR A 329 22.69 -17.81 5.90
N GLN A 330 23.98 -18.10 5.75
CA GLN A 330 24.82 -18.62 6.82
C GLN A 330 25.78 -17.53 7.31
N LEU A 331 25.89 -17.38 8.64
CA LEU A 331 26.87 -16.50 9.26
C LEU A 331 27.53 -17.27 10.41
N ASN A 332 28.87 -17.35 10.38
CA ASN A 332 29.63 -18.26 11.23
C ASN A 332 29.09 -19.71 11.11
N GLU A 333 28.75 -20.34 12.23
CA GLU A 333 28.24 -21.71 12.29
C GLU A 333 26.70 -21.79 12.30
N ARG A 334 25.99 -20.66 12.18
CA ARG A 334 24.52 -20.59 12.24
C ARG A 334 23.91 -20.29 10.88
N SER A 335 22.78 -20.93 10.61
CA SER A 335 21.88 -20.58 9.52
C SER A 335 20.80 -19.63 10.00
N TYR A 336 20.40 -18.71 9.12
CA TYR A 336 19.45 -17.66 9.41
C TYR A 336 18.42 -17.58 8.29
N GLN A 337 17.16 -17.35 8.65
CA GLN A 337 16.06 -17.17 7.72
C GLN A 337 15.18 -15.98 8.09
N GLY A 338 14.65 -15.25 7.11
CA GLY A 338 13.75 -14.12 7.39
C GLY A 338 12.39 -14.61 7.89
N THR A 339 11.87 -14.06 9.00
CA THR A 339 10.62 -14.51 9.65
C THR A 339 9.46 -14.68 8.67
N THR A 340 9.10 -13.64 7.93
CA THR A 340 7.99 -13.74 6.97
C THR A 340 8.39 -14.44 5.69
N SER A 341 9.54 -14.11 5.10
CA SER A 341 9.93 -14.69 3.80
C SER A 341 10.09 -16.21 3.86
N ASP A 342 10.50 -16.73 5.01
CA ASP A 342 10.63 -18.16 5.26
C ASP A 342 9.28 -18.83 5.42
N GLN A 343 8.35 -18.23 6.17
CA GLN A 343 6.96 -18.70 6.21
C GLN A 343 6.37 -18.76 4.81
N LEU A 344 6.54 -17.70 4.00
CA LEU A 344 6.02 -17.64 2.64
C LEU A 344 6.66 -18.70 1.71
N ALA A 345 7.95 -18.99 1.87
CA ALA A 345 8.64 -20.01 1.08
C ALA A 345 8.14 -21.45 1.35
N HIS A 346 7.52 -21.68 2.51
CA HIS A 346 6.97 -22.98 2.91
C HIS A 346 5.43 -23.07 2.80
N LEU A 347 4.77 -21.99 2.35
CA LEU A 347 3.34 -22.00 2.08
C LEU A 347 2.98 -23.01 0.98
N LYS A 348 1.72 -23.41 0.97
CA LYS A 348 1.11 -24.28 -0.05
C LYS A 348 -0.22 -23.70 -0.50
N GLU A 349 -0.60 -24.03 -1.73
CA GLU A 349 -1.93 -23.71 -2.26
C GLU A 349 -3.05 -24.20 -1.33
N GLY A 350 -4.11 -23.40 -1.22
CA GLY A 350 -5.24 -23.62 -0.32
C GLY A 350 -5.00 -23.22 1.14
N GLN A 351 -3.76 -22.92 1.55
CA GLN A 351 -3.51 -22.35 2.88
C GLN A 351 -3.97 -20.89 2.96
N ARG A 352 -4.14 -20.39 4.18
CA ARG A 352 -4.58 -19.02 4.44
C ARG A 352 -3.43 -18.19 5.00
N LEU A 353 -3.36 -16.94 4.57
CA LEU A 353 -2.35 -15.98 4.99
C LEU A 353 -3.05 -14.70 5.49
N PRO A 354 -2.82 -14.27 6.73
CA PRO A 354 -3.39 -13.03 7.25
C PRO A 354 -2.71 -11.82 6.61
N ILE A 355 -3.48 -11.05 5.85
CA ILE A 355 -3.00 -9.86 5.14
C ILE A 355 -3.86 -8.63 5.37
N PHE A 356 -3.29 -7.48 5.11
CA PHE A 356 -4.02 -6.24 4.81
C PHE A 356 -3.26 -5.45 3.74
N ILE A 357 -3.95 -4.55 3.03
CA ILE A 357 -3.33 -3.70 2.00
C ILE A 357 -3.27 -2.27 2.53
N LYS A 358 -2.18 -1.56 2.22
CA LYS A 358 -2.11 -0.11 2.39
C LYS A 358 -1.70 0.55 1.09
N SER A 359 -2.30 1.71 0.85
CA SER A 359 -1.93 2.58 -0.27
C SER A 359 -0.46 3.01 -0.15
N ASN A 360 0.26 2.97 -1.26
CA ASN A 360 1.55 3.65 -1.41
C ASN A 360 1.38 4.88 -2.30
N ALA A 361 0.72 5.91 -1.75
CA ALA A 361 0.26 7.08 -2.50
C ALA A 361 1.34 7.80 -3.34
N THR A 362 2.62 7.64 -2.99
CA THR A 362 3.74 8.25 -3.72
C THR A 362 4.32 7.36 -4.84
N PHE A 363 3.80 6.15 -5.04
CA PHE A 363 4.34 5.16 -5.97
C PHE A 363 3.27 4.60 -6.91
N HIS A 364 2.44 5.46 -7.48
CA HIS A 364 1.42 5.10 -8.47
C HIS A 364 1.71 5.74 -9.83
N LEU A 365 1.16 5.12 -10.88
CA LEU A 365 1.05 5.77 -12.18
C LEU A 365 -0.03 6.87 -12.13
N PRO A 366 0.23 8.07 -12.67
CA PRO A 366 -0.81 9.09 -12.84
C PRO A 366 -2.00 8.55 -13.63
N GLU A 367 -3.22 8.93 -13.25
CA GLU A 367 -4.44 8.52 -13.98
C GLU A 367 -4.43 9.00 -15.44
N ASN A 368 -3.91 10.21 -15.67
CA ASN A 368 -3.75 10.81 -16.99
C ASN A 368 -2.29 10.76 -17.41
N LEU A 369 -1.83 9.57 -17.77
CA LEU A 369 -0.45 9.34 -18.19
C LEU A 369 -0.21 9.95 -19.58
N ASN A 370 0.64 10.96 -19.65
CA ASN A 370 0.90 11.76 -20.86
C ASN A 370 2.38 11.84 -21.25
N ALA A 371 3.25 11.14 -20.52
CA ALA A 371 4.69 11.11 -20.74
C ALA A 371 5.24 9.68 -20.58
N PRO A 372 6.45 9.39 -21.08
CA PRO A 372 7.05 8.07 -20.96
C PRO A 372 7.23 7.60 -19.51
N VAL A 373 7.29 6.30 -19.30
CA VAL A 373 7.54 5.68 -17.99
C VAL A 373 8.86 4.93 -18.01
N VAL A 374 9.74 5.21 -17.04
CA VAL A 374 11.03 4.54 -16.84
C VAL A 374 10.99 3.79 -15.51
N MET A 375 10.94 2.47 -15.59
CA MET A 375 10.93 1.55 -14.46
C MET A 375 12.33 1.00 -14.24
N ILE A 376 12.81 1.03 -13.00
CA ILE A 376 14.14 0.58 -12.61
C ILE A 376 13.98 -0.35 -11.41
N GLY A 377 14.37 -1.62 -11.58
CA GLY A 377 14.18 -2.63 -10.55
C GLY A 377 15.25 -3.73 -10.58
N ALA A 378 15.64 -4.23 -9.42
CA ALA A 378 16.57 -5.35 -9.32
C ALA A 378 16.04 -6.42 -8.36
N GLY A 379 16.18 -7.69 -8.74
CA GLY A 379 15.62 -8.83 -8.00
C GLY A 379 14.13 -8.66 -7.76
N ALA A 380 13.68 -8.83 -6.51
CA ALA A 380 12.27 -8.65 -6.12
C ALA A 380 11.75 -7.21 -6.33
N GLY A 381 12.63 -6.22 -6.54
CA GLY A 381 12.24 -4.85 -6.92
C GLY A 381 11.56 -4.74 -8.30
N ILE A 382 11.46 -5.84 -9.05
CA ILE A 382 10.59 -5.90 -10.25
C ILE A 382 9.10 -5.88 -9.91
N ALA A 383 8.71 -6.23 -8.68
CA ALA A 383 7.33 -6.47 -8.29
C ALA A 383 6.35 -5.37 -8.76
N PRO A 384 6.46 -4.10 -8.32
CA PRO A 384 5.48 -3.10 -8.69
C PRO A 384 5.49 -2.78 -10.19
N HIS A 385 6.61 -3.00 -10.88
CA HIS A 385 6.73 -2.77 -12.32
C HIS A 385 5.91 -3.78 -13.14
N ILE A 386 5.73 -5.01 -12.64
CA ILE A 386 4.78 -5.97 -13.25
C ILE A 386 3.35 -5.44 -13.14
N GLY A 387 2.97 -4.91 -11.96
CA GLY A 387 1.66 -4.28 -11.78
C GLY A 387 1.45 -3.04 -12.66
N PHE A 388 2.49 -2.22 -12.87
CA PHE A 388 2.45 -1.11 -13.82
C PHE A 388 2.28 -1.59 -15.26
N LEU A 389 2.98 -2.63 -15.69
CA LEU A 389 2.83 -3.19 -17.03
C LEU A 389 1.43 -3.80 -17.25
N ASP A 390 0.86 -4.46 -16.24
CA ASP A 390 -0.55 -4.89 -16.26
C ASP A 390 -1.51 -3.71 -16.48
N TYR A 391 -1.31 -2.62 -15.75
CA TYR A 391 -2.13 -1.40 -15.89
C TYR A 391 -1.98 -0.79 -17.29
N LEU A 392 -0.74 -0.64 -17.77
CA LEU A 392 -0.43 -0.08 -19.08
C LEU A 392 -1.00 -0.91 -20.23
N ALA A 393 -1.02 -2.23 -20.10
CA ALA A 393 -1.58 -3.14 -21.09
C ALA A 393 -3.09 -2.93 -21.32
N GLN A 394 -3.81 -2.37 -20.34
CA GLN A 394 -5.25 -2.09 -20.44
C GLN A 394 -5.56 -0.63 -20.83
N GLN A 395 -4.56 0.23 -20.96
CA GLN A 395 -4.81 1.62 -21.34
C GLN A 395 -5.12 1.74 -22.84
N PRO A 396 -6.12 2.56 -23.22
CA PRO A 396 -6.47 2.76 -24.63
C PRO A 396 -5.36 3.50 -25.40
N ASN A 397 -4.65 4.40 -24.71
CA ASN A 397 -3.54 5.16 -25.28
C ASN A 397 -2.22 4.52 -24.87
N LYS A 398 -1.41 4.16 -25.85
CA LYS A 398 -0.06 3.66 -25.60
C LYS A 398 0.86 4.81 -25.20
N VAL A 399 1.60 4.61 -24.13
CA VAL A 399 2.74 5.45 -23.73
C VAL A 399 4.02 4.66 -23.90
N GLU A 400 5.13 5.35 -24.17
CA GLU A 400 6.43 4.70 -24.16
C GLU A 400 6.76 4.23 -22.74
N SER A 401 7.25 3.00 -22.60
CA SER A 401 7.62 2.44 -21.31
C SER A 401 8.93 1.65 -21.40
N TYR A 402 9.81 1.85 -20.43
CA TYR A 402 11.16 1.31 -20.42
C TYR A 402 11.39 0.61 -19.09
N LEU A 403 11.97 -0.58 -19.10
CA LEU A 403 12.32 -1.31 -17.89
C LEU A 403 13.82 -1.61 -17.86
N PHE A 404 14.51 -1.14 -16.84
CA PHE A 404 15.86 -1.56 -16.47
C PHE A 404 15.74 -2.61 -15.36
N PHE A 405 15.95 -3.88 -15.71
CA PHE A 405 15.84 -5.00 -14.80
C PHE A 405 17.20 -5.65 -14.51
N GLY A 406 17.50 -5.90 -13.23
CA GLY A 406 18.74 -6.56 -12.82
C GLY A 406 18.54 -7.85 -12.04
N GLU A 407 19.34 -8.87 -12.34
CA GLU A 407 19.50 -10.05 -11.48
C GLU A 407 20.93 -10.63 -11.52
N ARG A 408 21.12 -11.86 -11.04
CA ARG A 408 22.42 -12.53 -10.99
C ARG A 408 22.76 -13.18 -12.31
N HIS A 409 21.93 -14.10 -12.80
CA HIS A 409 22.17 -14.82 -14.05
C HIS A 409 20.94 -14.84 -14.93
N GLN A 410 21.12 -14.63 -16.24
CA GLN A 410 20.02 -14.66 -17.21
C GLN A 410 19.33 -16.02 -17.22
N ALA A 411 20.11 -17.10 -17.36
CA ALA A 411 19.55 -18.44 -17.57
C ALA A 411 18.83 -19.04 -16.33
N LYS A 412 18.98 -18.42 -15.15
CA LYS A 412 18.48 -18.98 -13.88
C LYS A 412 17.55 -18.05 -13.13
N ASP A 413 17.78 -16.74 -13.23
CA ASP A 413 17.21 -15.76 -12.31
C ASP A 413 16.41 -14.67 -13.05
N PHE A 414 16.13 -14.85 -14.35
CA PHE A 414 15.35 -13.87 -15.12
C PHE A 414 13.85 -13.94 -14.75
N LEU A 415 13.52 -13.24 -13.68
CA LEU A 415 12.17 -13.17 -13.13
C LEU A 415 11.20 -12.63 -14.20
N TYR A 416 10.08 -13.33 -14.39
CA TYR A 416 9.01 -12.95 -15.32
C TYR A 416 9.42 -12.85 -16.80
N GLU A 417 10.51 -13.50 -17.23
CA GLU A 417 11.03 -13.42 -18.61
C GLU A 417 9.95 -13.59 -19.69
N GLU A 418 9.14 -14.66 -19.61
CA GLU A 418 8.08 -14.93 -20.58
C GLU A 418 7.04 -13.79 -20.66
N GLN A 419 6.66 -13.25 -19.50
CA GLN A 419 5.67 -12.18 -19.39
C GLN A 419 6.23 -10.85 -19.92
N LEU A 420 7.48 -10.52 -19.59
CA LEU A 420 8.17 -9.32 -20.08
C LEU A 420 8.33 -9.35 -21.60
N ASN A 421 8.75 -10.49 -22.17
CA ASN A 421 8.86 -10.69 -23.61
C ASN A 421 7.50 -10.55 -24.32
N ALA A 422 6.42 -11.02 -23.68
CA ALA A 422 5.07 -10.84 -24.19
C ALA A 422 4.66 -9.36 -24.21
N TYR A 423 4.91 -8.59 -23.14
CA TYR A 423 4.65 -7.15 -23.12
C TYR A 423 5.43 -6.40 -24.19
N GLN A 424 6.68 -6.79 -24.43
CA GLN A 424 7.51 -6.18 -25.47
C GLN A 424 6.95 -6.46 -26.87
N THR A 425 6.53 -7.71 -27.13
CA THR A 425 5.91 -8.12 -28.39
C THR A 425 4.56 -7.41 -28.63
N GLN A 426 3.77 -7.19 -27.58
CA GLN A 426 2.50 -6.46 -27.65
C GLN A 426 2.69 -4.93 -27.75
N GLY A 427 3.92 -4.45 -27.58
CA GLY A 427 4.25 -3.03 -27.54
C GLY A 427 3.65 -2.32 -26.33
N VAL A 428 3.48 -3.03 -25.22
CA VAL A 428 3.21 -2.46 -23.88
C VAL A 428 4.53 -1.98 -23.29
N LEU A 429 5.56 -2.82 -23.35
CA LEU A 429 6.93 -2.49 -22.98
C LEU A 429 7.69 -2.04 -24.23
N THR A 430 8.14 -0.78 -24.27
CA THR A 430 8.89 -0.25 -25.44
C THR A 430 10.28 -0.87 -25.52
N THR A 431 11.00 -0.92 -24.40
CA THR A 431 12.32 -1.57 -24.35
C THR A 431 12.60 -2.15 -22.98
N LEU A 432 13.11 -3.38 -22.97
CA LEU A 432 13.66 -4.06 -21.81
C LEU A 432 15.18 -4.01 -21.86
N PHE A 433 15.79 -3.42 -20.83
CA PHE A 433 17.23 -3.43 -20.59
C PHE A 433 17.51 -4.36 -19.42
N THR A 434 18.38 -5.36 -19.61
CA THR A 434 18.70 -6.34 -18.58
C THR A 434 20.14 -6.20 -18.11
N ALA A 435 20.37 -6.45 -16.82
CA ALA A 435 21.70 -6.46 -16.22
C ALA A 435 21.89 -7.71 -15.35
N PHE A 436 22.78 -8.61 -15.78
CA PHE A 436 23.08 -9.85 -15.06
C PHE A 436 24.46 -9.79 -14.42
N SER A 437 24.50 -9.68 -13.10
CA SER A 437 25.71 -9.38 -12.34
C SER A 437 26.75 -10.50 -12.27
N ARG A 438 26.42 -11.71 -12.73
CA ARG A 438 27.25 -12.91 -12.61
C ARG A 438 27.47 -13.68 -13.91
N ASP A 439 26.96 -13.20 -15.05
CA ASP A 439 27.13 -13.87 -16.35
C ASP A 439 28.51 -13.59 -16.98
N GLN A 440 29.26 -12.64 -16.43
CA GLN A 440 30.59 -12.24 -16.87
C GLN A 440 31.53 -11.97 -15.68
N ALA A 441 32.84 -11.88 -15.97
CA ALA A 441 33.88 -11.66 -14.96
C ALA A 441 33.75 -10.31 -14.25
N VAL A 442 33.33 -9.26 -14.97
CA VAL A 442 33.08 -7.92 -14.42
C VAL A 442 31.60 -7.82 -14.10
N LYS A 443 31.25 -7.55 -12.84
CA LYS A 443 29.84 -7.44 -12.45
C LYS A 443 29.17 -6.30 -13.21
N PHE A 444 27.96 -6.55 -13.69
CA PHE A 444 27.14 -5.61 -14.43
C PHE A 444 25.76 -5.50 -13.78
N TYR A 445 25.39 -4.29 -13.40
CA TYR A 445 24.20 -3.96 -12.63
C TYR A 445 23.31 -2.99 -13.41
N VAL A 446 22.12 -2.71 -12.88
CA VAL A 446 21.15 -1.82 -13.53
C VAL A 446 21.72 -0.42 -13.79
N GLN A 447 22.53 0.12 -12.89
CA GLN A 447 23.16 1.42 -13.08
C GLN A 447 24.19 1.41 -14.23
N ASP A 448 24.84 0.27 -14.49
CA ASP A 448 25.77 0.13 -15.62
C ASP A 448 25.00 0.12 -16.94
N ALA A 449 23.88 -0.62 -17.01
CA ALA A 449 22.98 -0.58 -18.16
C ALA A 449 22.39 0.82 -18.39
N MET A 450 22.08 1.56 -17.31
CA MET A 450 21.65 2.96 -17.43
C MET A 450 22.74 3.86 -18.00
N CYS A 451 23.99 3.71 -17.56
CA CYS A 451 25.12 4.46 -18.13
C CYS A 451 25.27 4.24 -19.63
N GLU A 452 25.12 2.99 -20.10
CA GLU A 452 25.16 2.67 -21.54
C GLU A 452 24.02 3.33 -22.33
N GLN A 453 22.89 3.60 -21.67
CA GLN A 453 21.71 4.24 -22.26
C GLN A 453 21.60 5.73 -21.88
N GLY A 454 22.70 6.39 -21.50
CA GLY A 454 22.68 7.76 -21.00
C GLY A 454 22.01 8.77 -21.93
N GLU A 455 22.24 8.68 -23.25
CA GLU A 455 21.59 9.58 -24.23
C GLU A 455 20.06 9.40 -24.27
N LEU A 456 19.59 8.15 -24.22
CA LEU A 456 18.16 7.83 -24.17
C LEU A 456 17.55 8.35 -22.86
N LEU A 457 18.19 8.08 -21.72
CA LEU A 457 17.69 8.52 -20.42
C LEU A 457 17.62 10.05 -20.35
N TRP A 458 18.63 10.75 -20.86
CA TRP A 458 18.59 12.20 -20.93
C TRP A 458 17.44 12.72 -21.80
N LYS A 459 17.23 12.13 -22.98
CA LYS A 459 16.08 12.44 -23.84
C LYS A 459 14.75 12.22 -23.11
N LEU A 460 14.61 11.12 -22.37
CA LEU A 460 13.39 10.81 -21.61
C LEU A 460 13.14 11.81 -20.48
N ILE A 461 14.20 12.24 -19.78
CA ILE A 461 14.13 13.32 -18.78
C ILE A 461 13.59 14.61 -19.45
N GLN A 462 14.10 14.97 -20.62
CA GLN A 462 13.65 16.16 -21.37
C GLN A 462 12.21 16.05 -21.87
N GLN A 463 11.73 14.83 -22.17
CA GLN A 463 10.34 14.56 -22.54
C GLN A 463 9.39 14.52 -21.35
N GLY A 464 9.91 14.66 -20.13
CA GLY A 464 9.15 14.65 -18.90
C GLY A 464 8.71 13.28 -18.43
N ALA A 465 9.51 12.25 -18.72
CA ALA A 465 9.25 10.90 -18.27
C ALA A 465 9.14 10.79 -16.73
N TYR A 466 8.30 9.85 -16.29
CA TYR A 466 8.18 9.43 -14.89
C TYR A 466 9.16 8.30 -14.60
N PHE A 467 9.91 8.39 -13.51
CA PHE A 467 10.91 7.43 -13.07
C PHE A 467 10.45 6.73 -11.80
N TYR A 468 10.47 5.39 -11.83
CA TYR A 468 10.07 4.54 -10.71
C TYR A 468 11.23 3.61 -10.34
N ILE A 469 11.77 3.79 -9.13
CA ILE A 469 12.88 2.98 -8.61
C ILE A 469 12.35 2.06 -7.52
N CYS A 470 12.52 0.75 -7.67
CA CYS A 470 12.15 -0.23 -6.64
C CYS A 470 13.26 -1.25 -6.36
N GLY A 471 13.52 -1.52 -5.09
CA GLY A 471 14.53 -2.48 -4.64
C GLY A 471 15.40 -1.97 -3.48
N SER A 472 16.67 -2.42 -3.42
CA SER A 472 17.55 -2.07 -2.31
C SER A 472 17.94 -0.58 -2.27
N LYS A 473 18.10 -0.04 -1.06
CA LYS A 473 18.62 1.34 -0.85
C LYS A 473 19.97 1.60 -1.53
N SER A 474 20.87 0.61 -1.55
CA SER A 474 22.15 0.72 -2.25
C SER A 474 21.97 0.89 -3.76
N MET A 475 21.04 0.14 -4.37
CA MET A 475 20.73 0.27 -5.79
C MET A 475 20.14 1.65 -6.10
N SER A 476 19.17 2.12 -5.30
CA SER A 476 18.60 3.46 -5.48
C SER A 476 19.66 4.56 -5.42
N LYS A 477 20.63 4.45 -4.50
CA LYS A 477 21.74 5.42 -4.43
C LYS A 477 22.61 5.38 -5.69
N ALA A 478 22.93 4.20 -6.20
CA ALA A 478 23.72 4.04 -7.42
C ALA A 478 22.97 4.60 -8.65
N VAL A 479 21.65 4.45 -8.71
CA VAL A 479 20.80 5.07 -9.73
C VAL A 479 20.86 6.60 -9.66
N ASP A 480 20.79 7.18 -8.46
CA ASP A 480 20.93 8.64 -8.29
C ASP A 480 22.29 9.13 -8.81
N GLU A 481 23.37 8.43 -8.47
CA GLU A 481 24.73 8.74 -8.94
C GLU A 481 24.80 8.74 -10.48
N VAL A 482 24.18 7.76 -11.14
CA VAL A 482 24.15 7.68 -12.62
C VAL A 482 23.30 8.77 -13.26
N LEU A 483 22.14 9.10 -12.70
CA LEU A 483 21.30 10.18 -13.23
C LEU A 483 22.00 11.54 -13.09
N LEU A 484 22.72 11.78 -12.00
CA LEU A 484 23.56 12.97 -11.83
C LEU A 484 24.69 13.01 -12.86
N GLU A 485 25.36 11.88 -13.10
CA GLU A 485 26.44 11.77 -14.10
C GLU A 485 25.93 12.02 -15.53
N ILE A 486 24.76 11.47 -15.88
CA ILE A 486 24.10 11.70 -17.18
C ILE A 486 23.76 13.18 -17.34
N ALA A 487 23.17 13.80 -16.31
CA ALA A 487 22.82 15.22 -16.35
C ALA A 487 24.05 16.12 -16.53
N ASP A 488 25.16 15.82 -15.86
CA ASP A 488 26.41 16.56 -16.02
C ASP A 488 27.01 16.38 -17.42
N LYS A 489 27.29 15.13 -17.81
CA LYS A 489 28.07 14.83 -19.03
C LYS A 489 27.30 15.03 -20.33
N ILE A 490 26.01 14.73 -20.34
CA ILE A 490 25.16 14.77 -21.54
C ILE A 490 24.26 16.00 -21.51
N GLY A 491 23.69 16.30 -20.35
CA GLY A 491 22.77 17.43 -20.17
C GLY A 491 23.43 18.79 -19.95
N GLY A 492 24.73 18.82 -19.60
CA GLY A 492 25.40 20.06 -19.20
C GLY A 492 24.86 20.66 -17.90
N GLN A 493 24.26 19.83 -17.03
CA GLN A 493 23.65 20.19 -15.75
C GLN A 493 24.42 19.52 -14.60
N PRO A 494 25.54 20.11 -14.14
CA PRO A 494 26.33 19.53 -13.07
C PRO A 494 25.59 19.59 -11.72
N PHE A 495 25.98 18.71 -10.80
CA PHE A 495 25.55 18.79 -9.41
C PHE A 495 26.06 20.10 -8.76
N VAL A 496 25.15 20.87 -8.16
CA VAL A 496 25.48 22.08 -7.40
C VAL A 496 25.41 21.81 -5.90
N ASP A 497 24.24 21.39 -5.43
CA ASP A 497 23.96 20.98 -4.05
C ASP A 497 22.73 20.05 -4.00
N ASP A 498 22.34 19.61 -2.81
CA ASP A 498 21.24 18.65 -2.60
C ASP A 498 19.87 19.15 -3.08
N PHE A 499 19.67 20.46 -3.25
CA PHE A 499 18.42 21.08 -3.70
C PHE A 499 18.46 21.53 -5.16
N ASN A 500 19.66 21.75 -5.71
CA ASN A 500 19.90 22.27 -7.04
C ASN A 500 20.59 21.23 -7.94
N ASN A 501 19.87 20.14 -8.22
CA ASN A 501 20.33 19.08 -9.12
C ASN A 501 19.13 18.38 -9.79
N ILE A 502 19.39 17.56 -10.81
CA ILE A 502 18.33 16.92 -11.60
C ILE A 502 17.41 16.01 -10.77
N ILE A 503 17.94 15.35 -9.73
CA ILE A 503 17.16 14.48 -8.85
C ILE A 503 16.17 15.31 -8.05
N ALA A 504 16.62 16.41 -7.45
CA ALA A 504 15.76 17.32 -6.70
C ALA A 504 14.65 17.91 -7.59
N THR A 505 14.97 18.28 -8.84
CA THR A 505 13.99 18.74 -9.83
C THR A 505 12.94 17.66 -10.12
N LEU A 506 13.36 16.43 -10.44
CA LEU A 506 12.44 15.34 -10.74
C LEU A 506 11.53 15.00 -9.56
N ILE A 507 12.04 15.03 -8.32
CA ILE A 507 11.24 14.81 -7.11
C ILE A 507 10.22 15.94 -6.93
N ALA A 508 10.64 17.20 -7.03
CA ALA A 508 9.78 18.36 -6.85
C ALA A 508 8.63 18.41 -7.88
N GLU A 509 8.87 17.90 -9.08
CA GLU A 509 7.87 17.79 -10.15
C GLU A 509 7.03 16.52 -10.07
N GLY A 510 7.24 15.65 -9.07
CA GLY A 510 6.52 14.38 -8.94
C GLY A 510 6.82 13.38 -10.06
N ARG A 511 8.04 13.41 -10.62
CA ARG A 511 8.50 12.56 -11.72
C ARG A 511 9.55 11.53 -11.31
N LEU A 512 9.97 11.48 -10.05
CA LEU A 512 10.87 10.45 -9.52
C LEU A 512 10.34 9.88 -8.21
N MET A 513 9.90 8.63 -8.28
CA MET A 513 9.24 7.90 -7.21
C MET A 513 10.10 6.71 -6.77
N ARG A 514 10.06 6.38 -5.48
CA ARG A 514 10.89 5.32 -4.89
C ARG A 514 10.07 4.42 -3.98
N ASP A 515 10.24 3.11 -4.16
CA ASP A 515 9.79 2.07 -3.23
C ASP A 515 10.99 1.20 -2.85
N VAL A 516 11.72 1.64 -1.82
CA VAL A 516 13.05 1.12 -1.49
C VAL A 516 13.11 0.58 -0.07
N TYR A 517 13.75 -0.59 0.09
CA TYR A 517 13.84 -1.31 1.37
C TYR A 517 15.27 -1.61 1.81
#